data_AF-A0A5N6BLK4-F1
#
_entry.id   AF-A0A5N6BLK4-F1
#
_cell.length_a   1.000
_cell.length_b   1.000
_cell.length_c   1.000
_cell.angle_alpha   90.00
_cell.angle_beta   90.00
_cell.angle_gamma   90.00
#
_symmetry.space_group_name_H-M   'P 1'
#
loop_
_entity.id
_entity.type
_entity.pdbx_description
1 polymer ?
#
loop_
_entity_poly.entity_id
_entity_poly.type
_entity_poly.pdbx_seq_one_letter_code
_entity_poly.pdbx_strand_id
1 'polypeptide(L)'
;MPAYGAYQLGGVSLAISDVFRETFRDEHREVRNLLFALVDAFTAHDVTTARHIVSAIAEATGPHFRYEEESMYPRLVPIFGEEYVRKLVADHDGAIRNVRELAQLTDHGQIDQAQAERGIELTRQILPHVSDCDGLSIMVETLPQDDVLDILAIREAALEKNLDLLTWAGTVRARHT
;
A
#
# COMPACT_ATOMS: atom_id res chain seq x y z
N MET A 1 14.10 0.48 34.96
CA MET A 1 13.08 -0.09 34.05
C MET A 1 11.92 0.90 34.01
N PRO A 2 11.83 1.81 33.03
CA PRO A 2 10.62 2.61 32.86
C PRO A 2 9.55 1.75 32.17
N ALA A 3 8.30 1.90 32.60
CA ALA A 3 7.13 1.24 32.04
C ALA A 3 6.76 1.88 30.70
N TYR A 4 6.76 1.10 29.62
CA TYR A 4 6.14 1.43 28.34
C TYR A 4 4.69 0.95 28.41
N GLY A 5 3.63 1.69 28.15
CA GLY A 5 3.47 3.00 27.53
C GLY A 5 2.17 2.95 26.72
N ALA A 6 1.02 2.85 27.41
CA ALA A 6 -0.29 2.91 26.79
C ALA A 6 -0.45 4.23 26.02
N TYR A 7 -0.83 4.18 24.74
CA TYR A 7 -1.15 5.38 23.97
C TYR A 7 -2.53 5.89 24.38
N GLN A 8 -2.61 7.12 24.89
CA GLN A 8 -3.86 7.77 25.29
C GLN A 8 -4.38 8.68 24.18
N LEU A 9 -5.46 8.25 23.53
CA LEU A 9 -6.38 9.14 22.81
C LEU A 9 -7.72 9.09 23.53
N GLY A 10 -8.18 10.22 24.07
CA GLY A 10 -9.53 10.33 24.63
C GLY A 10 -9.85 9.48 25.88
N GLY A 11 -8.85 9.01 26.63
CA GLY A 11 -9.07 8.28 27.89
C GLY A 11 -9.33 6.78 27.74
N VAL A 12 -9.16 6.21 26.54
CA VAL A 12 -9.17 4.76 26.30
C VAL A 12 -7.74 4.32 25.96
N SER A 13 -7.21 3.34 26.70
CA SER A 13 -5.93 2.70 26.36
C SER A 13 -6.20 1.70 25.23
N LEU A 14 -5.79 2.04 24.00
CA LEU A 14 -5.82 1.11 22.87
C LEU A 14 -4.55 0.25 22.90
N ALA A 15 -4.68 -1.03 22.54
CA ALA A 15 -3.50 -1.85 22.28
C ALA A 15 -2.78 -1.30 21.05
N ILE A 16 -1.45 -1.40 21.00
CA ILE A 16 -0.70 -0.91 19.83
C ILE A 16 -1.10 -1.65 18.53
N SER A 17 -1.53 -2.90 18.65
CA SER A 17 -2.11 -3.67 17.55
C SER A 17 -3.42 -3.07 17.03
N ASP A 18 -4.24 -2.45 17.88
CA ASP A 18 -5.44 -1.73 17.44
C ASP A 18 -5.08 -0.49 16.63
N VAL A 19 -4.06 0.27 17.09
CA VAL A 19 -3.55 1.43 16.36
C VAL A 19 -3.04 1.03 14.99
N PHE A 20 -2.25 -0.06 14.91
CA PHE A 20 -1.79 -0.61 13.63
C PHE A 20 -2.98 -1.01 12.75
N ARG A 21 -3.91 -1.83 13.27
CA ARG A 21 -5.06 -2.34 12.52
C ARG A 21 -5.91 -1.22 11.94
N GLU A 22 -6.20 -0.18 12.72
CA GLU A 22 -7.00 0.95 12.26
C GLU A 22 -6.26 1.76 11.18
N THR A 23 -4.98 2.05 11.42
CA THR A 23 -4.13 2.77 10.46
C THR A 23 -4.03 2.02 9.12
N PHE A 24 -3.65 0.74 9.18
CA PHE A 24 -3.49 -0.14 8.02
C PHE A 24 -4.78 -0.25 7.20
N ARG A 25 -5.91 -0.40 7.90
CA ARG A 25 -7.22 -0.48 7.27
C ARG A 25 -7.63 0.82 6.59
N ASP A 26 -7.33 1.96 7.21
CA ASP A 26 -7.70 3.26 6.65
C ASP A 26 -6.84 3.60 5.41
N GLU A 27 -5.56 3.25 5.41
CA GLU A 27 -4.71 3.33 4.21
C GLU A 27 -5.26 2.48 3.06
N HIS A 28 -5.65 1.23 3.34
CA HIS A 28 -6.26 0.37 2.32
C HIS A 28 -7.60 0.90 1.80
N ARG A 29 -8.42 1.51 2.66
CA ARG A 29 -9.68 2.14 2.26
C ARG A 29 -9.42 3.34 1.36
N GLU A 30 -8.41 4.14 1.67
CA GLU A 30 -8.00 5.26 0.82
C GLU A 30 -7.58 4.78 -0.56
N VAL A 31 -6.67 3.80 -0.64
CA VAL A 31 -6.22 3.23 -1.91
C VAL A 31 -7.39 2.62 -2.70
N ARG A 32 -8.28 1.86 -2.05
CA ARG A 32 -9.49 1.33 -2.70
C ARG A 32 -10.35 2.45 -3.30
N ASN A 33 -10.59 3.52 -2.54
CA ASN A 33 -11.41 4.63 -3.01
C ASN A 33 -10.77 5.32 -4.22
N LEU A 34 -9.46 5.51 -4.21
CA LEU A 34 -8.70 6.03 -5.35
C LEU A 34 -8.81 5.10 -6.57
N LEU A 35 -8.70 3.78 -6.39
CA LEU A 35 -8.85 2.83 -7.48
C LEU A 35 -10.26 2.86 -8.09
N PHE A 36 -11.32 2.99 -7.28
CA PHE A 36 -12.67 3.17 -7.82
C PHE A 36 -12.83 4.50 -8.57
N ALA A 37 -12.32 5.60 -8.02
CA ALA A 37 -12.33 6.88 -8.70
C ALA A 37 -11.53 6.85 -10.02
N LEU A 38 -10.46 6.05 -10.08
CA LEU A 38 -9.68 5.87 -11.30
C LEU A 38 -10.46 5.12 -12.38
N VAL A 39 -11.22 4.08 -12.01
CA VAL A 39 -12.15 3.40 -12.93
C VAL A 39 -13.18 4.38 -13.49
N ASP A 40 -13.74 5.24 -12.65
CA ASP A 40 -14.70 6.27 -13.07
C ASP A 40 -14.05 7.27 -14.04
N ALA A 41 -12.82 7.72 -13.75
CA ALA A 41 -12.09 8.65 -14.60
C ALA A 41 -11.78 8.07 -16.00
N PHE A 42 -11.33 6.81 -16.08
CA PHE A 42 -11.15 6.13 -17.36
C PHE A 42 -12.47 5.93 -18.10
N THR A 43 -13.55 5.59 -17.39
CA THR A 43 -14.90 5.44 -17.99
C THR A 43 -15.39 6.76 -18.60
N ALA A 44 -15.06 7.88 -17.98
CA ALA A 44 -15.39 9.22 -18.46
C ALA A 44 -14.39 9.77 -19.50
N HIS A 45 -13.33 9.03 -19.84
CA HIS A 45 -12.20 9.50 -20.66
C HIS A 45 -11.54 10.79 -20.10
N ASP A 46 -11.63 11.01 -18.79
CA ASP A 46 -11.07 12.19 -18.14
C ASP A 46 -9.59 11.94 -17.77
N VAL A 47 -8.72 12.20 -18.73
CA VAL A 47 -7.27 12.03 -18.58
C VAL A 47 -6.67 12.92 -17.49
N THR A 48 -7.23 14.10 -17.25
CA THR A 48 -6.68 15.03 -16.25
C THR A 48 -6.94 14.48 -14.85
N THR A 49 -8.18 14.06 -14.60
CA THR A 49 -8.56 13.41 -13.34
C THR A 49 -7.84 12.07 -13.17
N ALA A 50 -7.76 11.25 -14.21
CA ALA A 50 -7.05 9.96 -14.16
C ALA A 50 -5.57 10.15 -13.77
N ARG A 51 -4.88 11.13 -14.38
CA ARG A 51 -3.48 11.43 -14.06
C ARG A 51 -3.30 11.84 -12.60
N HIS A 52 -4.15 12.72 -12.08
CA HIS A 52 -4.07 13.13 -10.68
C HIS A 52 -4.30 11.96 -9.72
N ILE A 53 -5.27 11.08 -10.03
CA ILE A 53 -5.55 9.91 -9.21
C ILE A 53 -4.38 8.91 -9.25
N VAL A 54 -3.75 8.70 -10.41
CA VAL A 54 -2.55 7.84 -10.51
C VAL A 54 -1.41 8.40 -9.64
N SER A 55 -1.19 9.72 -9.62
CA SER A 55 -0.22 10.34 -8.71
C SER A 55 -0.57 10.08 -7.24
N ALA A 56 -1.83 10.30 -6.87
CA ALA A 56 -2.30 10.07 -5.50
C ALA A 56 -2.15 8.60 -5.07
N ILE A 57 -2.42 7.64 -5.96
CA ILE A 57 -2.17 6.21 -5.70
C ILE A 57 -0.68 5.98 -5.46
N ALA A 58 0.21 6.52 -6.31
CA ALA A 58 1.65 6.35 -6.14
C ALA A 58 2.16 6.97 -4.83
N GLU A 59 1.66 8.15 -4.47
CA GLU A 59 1.99 8.84 -3.21
C GLU A 59 1.52 8.03 -1.98
N ALA A 60 0.28 7.51 -2.00
CA ALA A 60 -0.25 6.72 -0.89
C ALA A 60 0.44 5.36 -0.73
N THR A 61 0.72 4.68 -1.85
CA THR A 61 1.23 3.29 -1.83
C THR A 61 2.75 3.20 -1.66
N GLY A 62 3.50 4.26 -1.96
CA GLY A 62 4.97 4.26 -1.82
C GLY A 62 5.43 4.00 -0.38
N PRO A 63 5.04 4.84 0.59
CA PRO A 63 5.32 4.59 2.00
C PRO A 63 4.70 3.28 2.52
N HIS A 64 3.49 2.93 2.05
CA HIS A 64 2.78 1.72 2.44
C HIS A 64 3.57 0.44 2.12
N PHE A 65 3.85 0.21 0.83
CA PHE A 65 4.60 -0.97 0.38
C PHE A 65 5.97 -1.06 1.02
N ARG A 66 6.58 0.10 1.29
CA ARG A 66 7.89 0.15 1.91
C ARG A 66 7.89 -0.45 3.31
N TYR A 67 7.03 0.00 4.22
CA TYR A 67 7.08 -0.54 5.59
C TYR A 67 6.60 -1.98 5.65
N GLU A 68 5.72 -2.37 4.73
CA GLU A 68 5.31 -3.76 4.58
C GLU A 68 6.50 -4.65 4.22
N GLU A 69 7.23 -4.32 3.16
CA GLU A 69 8.38 -5.11 2.71
C GLU A 69 9.59 -5.01 3.65
N GLU A 70 9.89 -3.82 4.17
CA GLU A 70 11.09 -3.59 5.00
C GLU A 70 10.91 -4.08 6.45
N SER A 71 9.68 -4.23 6.94
CA SER A 71 9.43 -4.49 8.36
C SER A 71 8.34 -5.53 8.64
N MET A 72 7.15 -5.40 8.04
CA MET A 72 6.01 -6.25 8.37
C MET A 72 6.15 -7.68 7.83
N TYR A 73 6.37 -7.83 6.52
CA TYR A 73 6.48 -9.13 5.85
C TYR A 73 7.58 -10.02 6.43
N PRO A 74 8.80 -9.54 6.76
CA PRO A 74 9.80 -10.34 7.45
C PRO A 74 9.32 -10.94 8.78
N ARG A 75 8.49 -10.20 9.54
CA ARG A 75 7.92 -10.65 10.82
C ARG A 75 6.78 -11.65 10.66
N LEU A 76 6.21 -11.74 9.47
CA LEU A 76 5.17 -12.71 9.14
C LEU A 76 5.74 -14.05 8.62
N VAL A 77 7.04 -14.14 8.33
CA VAL A 77 7.71 -15.38 7.90
C VAL A 77 7.50 -16.55 8.88
N PRO A 78 7.61 -16.40 10.21
CA PRO A 78 7.36 -17.50 11.14
C PRO A 78 5.92 -18.02 11.14
N ILE A 79 4.95 -17.22 10.66
CA ILE A 79 3.52 -17.55 10.64
C ILE A 79 3.16 -18.22 9.32
N PHE A 80 3.55 -17.64 8.19
CA PHE A 80 3.13 -18.09 6.85
C PHE A 80 4.21 -18.87 6.08
N GLY A 81 5.45 -18.83 6.53
CA GLY A 81 6.61 -19.33 5.79
C GLY A 81 7.10 -18.37 4.71
N GLU A 82 8.34 -18.58 4.27
CA GLU A 82 9.00 -17.71 3.30
C GLU A 82 8.33 -17.69 1.93
N GLU A 83 7.75 -18.82 1.50
CA GLU A 83 7.12 -18.93 0.17
C GLU A 83 5.91 -17.99 0.05
N TYR A 84 5.08 -17.94 1.09
CA TYR A 84 3.94 -17.04 1.11
C TYR A 84 4.38 -15.58 1.16
N VAL A 85 5.40 -15.25 1.97
CA VAL A 85 5.96 -13.89 1.99
C VAL A 85 6.55 -13.48 0.65
N ARG A 86 7.24 -14.39 -0.07
CA ARG A 86 7.69 -14.14 -1.45
C ARG A 86 6.53 -13.89 -2.41
N LYS A 87 5.40 -14.59 -2.25
CA LYS A 87 4.17 -14.29 -3.02
C LYS A 87 3.68 -12.86 -2.75
N LEU A 88 3.63 -12.42 -1.49
CA LEU A 88 3.20 -11.05 -1.15
C LEU A 88 4.07 -9.98 -1.84
N VAL A 89 5.39 -10.17 -1.83
CA VAL A 89 6.33 -9.28 -2.54
C VAL A 89 6.11 -9.35 -4.07
N ALA A 90 5.80 -10.52 -4.63
CA ALA A 90 5.47 -10.66 -6.04
C ALA A 90 4.13 -9.99 -6.41
N ASP A 91 3.16 -9.96 -5.49
CA ASP A 91 1.91 -9.22 -5.66
C ASP A 91 2.18 -7.71 -5.71
N HIS A 92 3.10 -7.19 -4.87
CA HIS A 92 3.60 -5.80 -4.97
C HIS A 92 4.25 -5.53 -6.32
N ASP A 93 5.06 -6.46 -6.85
CA ASP A 93 5.63 -6.30 -8.19
C ASP A 93 4.55 -6.15 -9.26
N GLY A 94 3.45 -6.92 -9.15
CA GLY A 94 2.27 -6.80 -10.00
C GLY A 94 1.64 -5.41 -9.92
N ALA A 95 1.33 -4.95 -8.71
CA ALA A 95 0.75 -3.64 -8.48
C ALA A 95 1.65 -2.50 -9.01
N ILE A 96 2.96 -2.55 -8.75
CA ILE A 96 3.93 -1.56 -9.24
C ILE A 96 3.98 -1.53 -10.76
N ARG A 97 3.97 -2.70 -11.43
CA ARG A 97 3.92 -2.75 -12.90
C ARG A 97 2.65 -2.08 -13.43
N ASN A 98 1.50 -2.36 -12.82
CA ASN A 98 0.23 -1.79 -13.25
C ASN A 98 0.17 -0.28 -13.03
N VAL A 99 0.62 0.23 -11.87
CA VAL A 99 0.69 1.69 -11.60
C VAL A 99 1.64 2.38 -12.58
N ARG A 100 2.76 1.76 -12.95
CA ARG A 100 3.67 2.31 -13.95
C ARG A 100 3.01 2.43 -15.33
N GLU A 101 2.28 1.41 -15.76
CA GLU A 101 1.56 1.43 -17.04
C GLU A 101 0.40 2.44 -17.01
N LEU A 102 -0.33 2.55 -15.90
CA LEU A 102 -1.35 3.58 -15.69
C LEU A 102 -0.78 5.01 -15.79
N ALA A 103 0.40 5.25 -15.22
CA ALA A 103 1.09 6.52 -15.34
C ALA A 103 1.44 6.84 -16.80
N GLN A 104 1.88 5.84 -17.57
CA GLN A 104 2.16 6.01 -19.00
C GLN A 104 0.88 6.31 -19.80
N LEU A 105 -0.21 5.58 -19.55
CA LEU A 105 -1.49 5.80 -20.23
C LEU A 105 -2.03 7.22 -20.01
N THR A 106 -1.87 7.74 -18.79
CA THR A 106 -2.39 9.05 -18.41
C THR A 106 -1.45 10.21 -18.75
N ASP A 107 -0.21 9.96 -19.16
CA ASP A 107 0.73 11.01 -19.60
C ASP A 107 0.38 11.53 -21.01
N HIS A 108 -0.24 10.69 -21.84
CA HIS A 108 -0.71 11.06 -23.18
C HIS A 108 -1.96 11.96 -23.08
N GLY A 109 -1.96 13.13 -23.71
CA GLY A 109 -2.96 14.18 -23.50
C GLY A 109 -4.43 13.84 -23.80
N GLN A 110 -4.74 12.66 -24.35
CA GLN A 110 -6.09 12.14 -24.53
C GLN A 110 -6.07 10.61 -24.31
N ILE A 111 -7.19 10.07 -23.80
CA ILE A 111 -7.41 8.63 -23.60
C ILE A 111 -8.47 8.19 -24.62
N ASP A 112 -8.08 7.36 -25.58
CA ASP A 112 -9.02 6.70 -26.49
C ASP A 112 -9.75 5.52 -25.80
N GLN A 113 -10.69 4.90 -26.51
CA GLN A 113 -11.47 3.77 -25.98
C GLN A 113 -10.62 2.58 -25.53
N ALA A 114 -9.60 2.22 -26.32
CA ALA A 114 -8.75 1.08 -26.00
C ALA A 114 -7.88 1.37 -24.77
N GLN A 115 -7.37 2.60 -24.67
CA GLN A 115 -6.62 3.08 -23.51
C GLN A 115 -7.49 3.14 -22.26
N ALA A 116 -8.76 3.58 -22.38
CA ALA A 116 -9.71 3.58 -21.27
C ALA A 116 -9.99 2.16 -20.76
N GLU A 117 -10.28 1.23 -21.67
CA GLU A 117 -10.51 -0.17 -21.33
C GLU A 117 -9.29 -0.79 -20.65
N ARG A 118 -8.08 -0.52 -21.16
CA ARG A 118 -6.84 -0.98 -20.56
C ARG A 118 -6.60 -0.37 -19.18
N GLY A 119 -6.84 0.92 -19.00
CA GLY A 119 -6.73 1.59 -17.70
C GLY A 119 -7.67 1.00 -16.65
N ILE A 120 -8.91 0.70 -17.03
CA ILE A 120 -9.89 0.03 -16.16
C ILE A 120 -9.42 -1.39 -15.81
N GLU A 121 -8.92 -2.15 -16.79
CA GLU A 121 -8.40 -3.50 -16.57
C GLU A 121 -7.24 -3.50 -15.56
N LEU A 122 -6.22 -2.67 -15.79
CA LEU A 122 -5.06 -2.52 -14.91
C LEU A 122 -5.46 -2.15 -13.49
N THR A 123 -6.40 -1.21 -13.35
CA THR A 123 -6.93 -0.76 -12.06
C THR A 123 -7.63 -1.92 -11.33
N ARG A 124 -8.43 -2.71 -12.05
CA ARG A 124 -9.13 -3.88 -11.50
C ARG A 124 -8.19 -5.00 -11.07
N GLN A 125 -7.04 -5.14 -11.71
CA GLN A 125 -6.03 -6.13 -11.32
C GLN A 125 -5.33 -5.77 -9.99
N ILE A 126 -5.35 -4.49 -9.56
CA ILE A 126 -4.78 -4.06 -8.28
C ILE A 126 -5.75 -4.31 -7.12
N LEU A 127 -7.07 -4.21 -7.36
CA LEU A 127 -8.10 -4.32 -6.30
C LEU A 127 -8.02 -5.59 -5.43
N PRO A 128 -7.76 -6.80 -5.96
CA PRO A 128 -7.63 -8.00 -5.13
C PRO A 128 -6.52 -7.88 -4.09
N HIS A 129 -5.38 -7.31 -4.48
CA HIS A 129 -4.24 -7.13 -3.58
C HIS A 129 -4.59 -6.26 -2.36
N VAL A 130 -5.37 -5.18 -2.55
CA VAL A 130 -5.83 -4.33 -1.43
C VAL A 130 -6.61 -5.12 -0.40
N SER A 131 -7.47 -6.05 -0.84
CA SER A 131 -8.29 -6.86 0.07
C SER A 131 -7.49 -7.98 0.73
N ASP A 132 -6.63 -8.65 -0.03
CA ASP A 132 -5.78 -9.72 0.46
C ASP A 132 -4.75 -9.19 1.48
N CYS A 133 -4.18 -8.01 1.22
CA CYS A 133 -3.19 -7.40 2.11
C CYS A 133 -3.83 -6.90 3.41
N ASP A 134 -5.00 -6.24 3.37
CA ASP A 134 -5.73 -5.80 4.57
C ASP A 134 -5.98 -6.97 5.55
N GLY A 135 -6.22 -8.18 5.04
CA GLY A 135 -6.39 -9.39 5.82
C GLY A 135 -5.18 -9.81 6.67
N LEU A 136 -3.97 -9.35 6.33
CA LEU A 136 -2.76 -9.63 7.10
C LEU A 136 -2.78 -8.97 8.48
N SER A 137 -3.59 -7.92 8.67
CA SER A 137 -3.76 -7.24 9.96
C SER A 137 -4.15 -8.22 11.08
N ILE A 138 -4.95 -9.24 10.78
CA ILE A 138 -5.37 -10.30 11.73
C ILE A 138 -4.15 -11.05 12.28
N MET A 139 -3.10 -11.24 11.49
CA MET A 139 -1.88 -11.92 11.96
C MET A 139 -0.94 -10.96 12.67
N VAL A 140 -0.89 -9.70 12.24
CA VAL A 140 -0.10 -8.66 12.94
C VAL A 140 -0.59 -8.47 14.38
N GLU A 141 -1.89 -8.63 14.65
CA GLU A 141 -2.45 -8.62 16.01
C GLU A 141 -1.82 -9.64 16.96
N THR A 142 -1.25 -10.73 16.43
CA THR A 142 -0.63 -11.80 17.22
C THR A 142 0.86 -11.56 17.50
N LEU A 143 1.46 -10.56 16.86
CA LEU A 143 2.88 -10.25 17.04
C LEU A 143 3.16 -9.64 18.43
N PRO A 144 4.39 -9.76 18.95
CA PRO A 144 4.84 -9.02 20.11
C PRO A 144 4.59 -7.51 19.96
N GLN A 145 4.25 -6.82 21.05
CA GLN A 145 3.97 -5.38 21.00
C GLN A 145 5.16 -4.56 20.48
N ASP A 146 6.38 -4.95 20.84
CA ASP A 146 7.61 -4.31 20.37
C ASP A 146 7.76 -4.43 18.85
N ASP A 147 7.37 -5.57 18.27
CA ASP A 147 7.38 -5.76 16.80
C ASP A 147 6.38 -4.84 16.09
N VAL A 148 5.18 -4.67 16.66
CA VAL A 148 4.16 -3.76 16.10
C VAL A 148 4.61 -2.30 16.23
N LEU A 149 5.24 -1.93 17.34
CA LEU A 149 5.83 -0.60 17.53
C LEU A 149 6.91 -0.32 16.49
N ASP A 150 7.80 -1.28 16.23
CA ASP A 150 8.83 -1.15 15.21
C ASP A 150 8.24 -1.02 13.80
N ILE A 151 7.19 -1.78 13.46
CA ILE A 151 6.49 -1.65 12.17
C ILE A 151 5.94 -0.23 12.01
N LEU A 152 5.26 0.30 13.03
CA LEU A 152 4.72 1.66 13.00
C LEU A 152 5.83 2.73 12.92
N ALA A 153 6.95 2.54 13.62
CA ALA A 153 8.08 3.45 13.53
C ALA A 153 8.70 3.49 12.11
N ILE A 154 8.81 2.32 11.45
CA ILE A 154 9.27 2.25 10.06
C ILE A 154 8.26 2.89 9.10
N ARG A 155 6.95 2.74 9.36
CA ARG A 155 5.90 3.45 8.62
C ARG A 155 6.06 4.97 8.73
N GLU A 156 6.24 5.52 9.92
CA GLU A 156 6.44 6.96 10.09
C GLU A 156 7.69 7.44 9.34
N ALA A 157 8.81 6.71 9.44
CA ALA A 157 10.03 7.02 8.70
C ALA A 157 9.85 6.92 7.17
N ALA A 158 8.96 6.05 6.69
CA ALA A 158 8.61 5.95 5.28
C ALA A 158 7.79 7.16 4.81
N LEU A 159 6.82 7.60 5.62
CA LEU A 159 6.01 8.79 5.39
C LEU A 159 6.86 10.06 5.37
N GLU A 160 7.79 10.23 6.32
CA GLU A 160 8.69 11.39 6.38
C GLU A 160 9.56 11.54 5.13
N LYS A 161 9.99 10.41 4.56
CA LYS A 161 10.78 10.40 3.31
C LYS A 161 9.93 10.71 2.07
N ASN A 162 8.62 10.49 2.15
CA ASN A 162 7.62 10.83 1.14
C ASN A 162 8.03 10.45 -0.29
N LEU A 163 8.58 9.25 -0.47
CA LEU A 163 8.89 8.72 -1.79
C LEU A 163 7.63 8.07 -2.36
N ASP A 164 7.17 8.53 -3.51
CA ASP A 164 6.09 7.86 -4.24
C ASP A 164 6.52 6.44 -4.66
N LEU A 165 5.53 5.60 -4.96
CA LEU A 165 5.71 4.19 -5.32
C LEU A 165 6.71 3.98 -6.45
N LEU A 166 6.63 4.78 -7.52
CA LEU A 166 7.45 4.59 -8.72
C LEU A 166 8.89 5.03 -8.47
N THR A 167 9.08 6.11 -7.72
CA THR A 167 10.39 6.58 -7.26
C THR A 167 11.03 5.56 -6.32
N TRP A 168 10.32 5.11 -5.28
CA TRP A 168 10.83 4.11 -4.34
C TRP A 168 11.19 2.79 -5.04
N ALA A 169 10.27 2.26 -5.86
CA ALA A 169 10.49 1.01 -6.60
C ALA A 169 11.60 1.11 -7.66
N GLY A 170 11.90 2.30 -8.16
CA GLY A 170 12.95 2.56 -9.14
C GLY A 170 14.34 2.82 -8.55
N THR A 171 14.44 3.18 -7.27
CA THR A 171 15.70 3.72 -6.70
C THR A 171 16.13 3.09 -5.38
N VAL A 172 15.21 2.81 -4.46
CA VAL A 172 15.53 2.42 -3.07
C VAL A 172 15.17 0.96 -2.77
N ARG A 173 14.08 0.45 -3.35
CA ARG A 173 13.54 -0.87 -3.06
C ARG A 173 14.58 -1.99 -3.30
N ALA A 174 14.91 -2.73 -2.25
CA ALA A 174 15.77 -3.90 -2.35
C ALA A 174 15.01 -5.04 -3.04
N ARG A 175 15.55 -5.57 -4.15
CA ARG A 175 15.01 -6.78 -4.77
C ARG A 175 15.68 -8.00 -4.14
N HIS A 176 14.89 -8.83 -3.46
CA HIS A 176 15.34 -10.14 -3.03
C HIS A 176 15.17 -11.11 -4.19
N THR A 177 16.29 -11.52 -4.80
CA THR A 177 16.36 -12.59 -5.82
C THR A 177 16.20 -13.97 -5.20
#